data_AF-A0A3D5SIR4-F1
#
_entry.id   AF-A0A3D5SIR4-F1
#
_cell.length_a   1.000
_cell.length_b   1.000
_cell.length_c   1.000
_cell.angle_alpha   90.00
_cell.angle_beta   90.00
_cell.angle_gamma   90.00
#
_symmetry.space_group_name_H-M   'P 1'
#
loop_
_entity.id
_entity.type
_entity.pdbx_description
1 polymer ?
#
loop_
_entity_poly.entity_id
_entity_poly.type
_entity_poly.pdbx_seq_one_letter_code
_entity_poly.pdbx_strand_id
1 'polypeptide(L)'
;MKQHLRITLRVLLFAFGFCLSLSQVITAQETTARISGQVTDQAGAVINNAELTLTNPETRGARTATTDDNGYYSIAFIPPG
;
A
#
# COMPACT_ATOMS: atom_id res chain seq x y z
N MET A 1 40.35 35.28 -13.12
CA MET A 1 39.80 33.93 -13.40
C MET A 1 39.59 33.05 -12.16
N LYS A 2 40.60 32.82 -11.30
CA LYS A 2 40.49 31.84 -10.18
C LYS A 2 39.48 32.21 -9.07
N GLN A 3 39.23 33.50 -8.80
CA GLN A 3 38.26 33.94 -7.79
C GLN A 3 36.81 33.73 -8.21
N HIS A 4 36.43 34.06 -9.46
CA HIS A 4 35.09 33.80 -9.98
C HIS A 4 34.78 32.29 -10.01
N LEU A 5 35.76 31.46 -10.39
CA LEU A 5 35.62 30.00 -10.38
C LEU A 5 35.29 29.45 -8.98
N ARG A 6 35.93 29.99 -7.93
CA ARG A 6 35.68 29.61 -6.53
C ARG A 6 34.28 30.03 -6.05
N ILE A 7 33.78 31.18 -6.49
CA ILE A 7 32.45 31.69 -6.11
C ILE A 7 31.36 30.86 -6.80
N THR A 8 31.48 30.60 -8.11
CA THR A 8 30.52 29.77 -8.85
C THR A 8 30.42 28.35 -8.26
N LEU A 9 31.57 27.75 -7.91
CA LEU A 9 31.58 26.42 -7.29
C LEU A 9 30.88 26.40 -5.92
N ARG A 10 31.05 27.44 -5.10
CA ARG A 10 30.37 27.55 -3.80
C ARG A 10 28.86 27.71 -3.95
N VAL A 11 28.42 28.51 -4.92
CA VAL A 11 26.99 28.69 -5.22
C VAL A 11 26.38 27.38 -5.70
N LEU A 12 27.07 26.63 -6.57
CA LEU A 12 26.60 25.31 -7.03
C LEU A 12 26.50 24.30 -5.89
N LEU A 13 27.49 24.24 -5.01
CA LEU A 13 27.46 23.34 -3.84
C LEU A 13 26.35 23.72 -2.86
N PHE A 14 26.10 25.02 -2.66
CA PHE A 14 25.02 25.49 -1.81
C PHE A 14 23.64 25.19 -2.41
N ALA A 15 23.47 25.45 -3.71
CA ALA A 15 22.23 25.13 -4.43
C ALA A 15 21.96 23.61 -4.44
N PHE A 16 23.00 22.80 -4.61
CA PHE A 16 22.88 21.33 -4.54
C PHE A 16 22.48 20.87 -3.13
N GLY A 17 23.16 21.36 -2.09
CA GLY A 17 22.80 21.06 -0.69
C GLY A 17 21.37 21.50 -0.34
N PHE A 18 20.95 22.67 -0.82
CA PHE A 18 19.58 23.16 -0.64
C PHE A 18 18.56 22.26 -1.33
N CYS A 19 18.84 21.81 -2.57
CA CYS A 19 17.97 20.89 -3.30
C CYS A 19 17.83 19.53 -2.58
N LEU A 20 18.93 18.99 -2.03
CA LEU A 20 18.90 17.76 -1.22
C LEU A 20 18.15 17.95 0.11
N SER A 21 18.12 19.16 0.68
CA SER A 21 17.32 19.42 1.89
C SER A 21 15.81 19.44 1.64
N LEU A 22 15.40 19.68 0.39
CA LEU A 22 13.99 19.67 -0.03
C LEU A 22 13.49 18.28 -0.38
N SER A 23 14.37 17.28 -0.57
CA SER A 23 13.95 15.89 -0.71
C SER A 23 13.58 15.33 0.67
N GLN A 24 12.40 15.68 1.17
CA GLN A 24 11.83 15.02 2.35
C GLN A 24 11.50 13.56 2.03
N VAL A 25 11.48 12.73 3.07
CA VAL A 25 11.15 11.30 3.00
C VAL A 25 9.68 11.15 2.63
N ILE A 26 9.42 10.78 1.38
CA ILE A 26 8.07 10.40 0.93
C ILE A 26 7.82 8.98 1.42
N THR A 27 7.00 8.80 2.46
CA THR A 27 6.54 7.48 2.90
C THR A 27 5.34 7.06 2.06
N ALA A 28 5.60 6.41 0.92
CA ALA A 28 4.55 5.79 0.11
C ALA A 28 4.32 4.29 0.46
N GLN A 29 5.05 3.76 1.46
CA GLN A 29 4.91 2.37 1.88
C GLN A 29 3.78 2.22 2.88
N GLU A 30 2.67 1.64 2.41
CA GLU A 30 1.57 1.17 3.24
C GLU A 30 1.77 -0.31 3.57
N THR A 31 1.79 -0.65 4.86
CA THR A 31 1.78 -2.06 5.28
C THR A 31 0.34 -2.51 5.37
N THR A 32 -0.10 -3.31 4.40
CA THR A 32 -1.43 -3.91 4.40
C THR A 32 -1.36 -5.39 4.06
N ALA A 33 -2.37 -6.13 4.50
CA ALA A 33 -2.55 -7.54 4.17
C ALA A 33 -3.63 -7.73 3.11
N ARG A 34 -3.61 -8.91 2.50
CA ARG A 34 -4.65 -9.42 1.61
C ARG A 34 -5.04 -10.81 2.06
N ILE A 35 -6.34 -11.04 2.23
CA ILE A 35 -6.91 -12.37 2.45
C ILE A 35 -7.59 -12.79 1.14
N SER A 36 -7.34 -14.01 0.71
CA SER A 36 -7.94 -14.60 -0.48
C SER A 36 -8.13 -16.09 -0.29
N GLY A 37 -9.13 -16.64 -0.94
CA GLY A 37 -9.44 -18.07 -0.89
C GLY A 37 -10.59 -18.42 -1.82
N GLN A 38 -11.11 -19.63 -1.66
CA GLN A 38 -12.25 -20.16 -2.40
C GLN A 38 -13.32 -20.62 -1.43
N VAL A 39 -14.58 -20.37 -1.75
CA VAL A 39 -15.72 -20.85 -0.96
C VAL A 39 -16.33 -22.07 -1.64
N THR A 40 -16.42 -23.17 -0.91
CA THR A 40 -17.02 -24.42 -1.35
C THR A 40 -18.04 -24.94 -0.33
N ASP A 41 -18.97 -25.76 -0.78
CA ASP A 41 -19.86 -26.53 0.09
C ASP A 41 -19.19 -27.81 0.64
N GLN A 42 -19.95 -28.63 1.37
CA GLN A 42 -19.46 -29.89 1.96
C GLN A 42 -19.16 -30.98 0.91
N ALA A 43 -19.72 -30.88 -0.29
CA ALA A 43 -19.46 -31.78 -1.41
C ALA A 43 -18.28 -31.30 -2.27
N GLY A 44 -17.74 -30.12 -2.01
CA GLY A 44 -16.65 -29.50 -2.77
C GLY A 44 -17.12 -28.66 -3.96
N ALA A 45 -18.42 -28.40 -4.10
CA ALA A 45 -18.93 -27.51 -5.14
C ALA A 45 -18.63 -26.04 -4.79
N VAL A 46 -18.24 -25.24 -5.77
CA VAL A 46 -17.94 -23.81 -5.58
C VAL A 46 -19.22 -23.02 -5.32
N ILE A 47 -19.15 -22.02 -4.44
CA ILE A 47 -20.26 -21.10 -4.16
C ILE A 47 -19.95 -19.75 -4.77
N ASN A 48 -20.67 -19.39 -5.84
CA ASN A 48 -20.59 -18.08 -6.45
C ASN A 48 -21.50 -17.06 -5.73
N ASN A 49 -21.19 -15.78 -5.88
CA ASN A 49 -21.97 -14.67 -5.34
C ASN A 49 -22.21 -14.73 -3.81
N ALA A 50 -21.34 -15.41 -3.06
CA ALA A 50 -21.38 -15.45 -1.61
C ALA A 50 -20.84 -14.13 -1.05
N GLU A 51 -21.56 -13.49 -0.13
CA GLU A 51 -21.08 -12.30 0.57
C GLU A 51 -20.25 -12.69 1.80
N LEU A 52 -19.01 -12.20 1.86
CA LEU A 52 -18.09 -12.36 2.97
C LEU A 52 -17.94 -11.03 3.70
N THR A 53 -18.00 -11.06 5.03
CA THR A 53 -17.70 -9.90 5.89
C THR A 53 -16.51 -10.23 6.78
N LEU A 54 -15.39 -9.53 6.59
CA LEU A 54 -14.25 -9.55 7.48
C LEU A 54 -14.41 -8.43 8.51
N THR A 55 -14.41 -8.78 9.79
CA THR A 55 -14.50 -7.82 10.90
C THR A 55 -13.22 -7.84 11.72
N ASN A 56 -12.63 -6.67 11.98
CA ASN A 56 -11.57 -6.52 12.97
C ASN A 56 -12.23 -6.26 14.35
N PRO A 57 -12.07 -7.16 15.33
CA PRO A 57 -12.75 -7.04 16.63
C PRO A 57 -12.21 -5.87 17.49
N GLU A 58 -10.97 -5.46 17.28
CA GLU A 58 -10.32 -4.39 18.06
C GLU A 58 -10.74 -3.00 17.57
N THR A 59 -10.72 -2.79 16.25
CA THR A 59 -11.07 -1.49 15.63
C THR A 59 -12.54 -1.38 15.25
N ARG A 60 -13.28 -2.50 15.28
CA ARG A 60 -14.65 -2.65 14.74
C ARG A 60 -14.76 -2.31 13.24
N GLY A 61 -13.64 -2.24 12.53
CA GLY A 61 -13.63 -2.06 11.08
C GLY A 61 -14.16 -3.30 10.37
N ALA A 62 -14.96 -3.11 9.32
CA ALA A 62 -15.50 -4.19 8.50
C ALA A 62 -15.15 -4.00 7.02
N ARG A 63 -14.93 -5.11 6.32
CA ARG A 63 -14.73 -5.16 4.87
C ARG A 63 -15.53 -6.28 4.27
N THR A 64 -16.15 -6.02 3.12
CA THR A 64 -16.92 -7.03 2.41
C THR A 64 -16.25 -7.42 1.10
N ALA A 65 -16.48 -8.66 0.66
CA ALA A 65 -16.16 -9.14 -0.67
C ALA A 65 -17.20 -10.17 -1.10
N THR A 66 -17.38 -10.30 -2.40
CA THR A 66 -18.28 -11.29 -3.00
C THR A 66 -17.45 -12.29 -3.79
N THR A 67 -17.81 -13.58 -3.73
CA THR A 67 -17.13 -14.59 -4.56
C THR A 67 -17.47 -14.44 -6.04
N ASP A 68 -16.50 -14.73 -6.90
CA ASP A 68 -16.69 -14.83 -8.34
C ASP A 68 -17.38 -16.14 -8.76
N ASP A 69 -17.53 -16.36 -10.06
CA ASP A 69 -18.16 -17.56 -10.63
C ASP A 69 -17.43 -18.87 -10.30
N ASN A 70 -16.15 -18.79 -9.92
CA ASN A 70 -15.34 -19.93 -9.49
C ASN A 70 -15.29 -20.04 -7.95
N GLY A 71 -16.06 -19.22 -7.23
CA GLY A 71 -16.07 -19.19 -5.77
C GLY A 71 -14.86 -18.50 -5.16
N TYR A 72 -13.98 -17.85 -5.94
CA TYR A 72 -12.83 -17.15 -5.40
C TYR A 72 -13.22 -15.79 -4.83
N TYR A 73 -12.61 -15.42 -3.71
CA TYR A 73 -12.75 -14.09 -3.12
C TYR A 73 -11.38 -13.48 -2.86
N SER A 74 -11.35 -12.15 -2.78
CA SER A 74 -10.23 -11.47 -2.14
C SER A 74 -10.59 -10.15 -1.49
N ILE A 75 -10.10 -9.98 -0.26
CA ILE A 75 -10.21 -8.78 0.55
C ILE A 75 -8.79 -8.20 0.69
N ALA A 76 -8.54 -7.07 0.05
CA ALA A 76 -7.24 -6.40 0.06
C ALA A 76 -7.21 -5.21 1.02
N PHE A 77 -6.04 -4.58 1.16
CA PHE A 77 -5.78 -3.37 1.94
C PHE A 77 -6.15 -3.48 3.42
N ILE A 78 -6.10 -4.68 3.99
CA ILE A 78 -6.44 -4.92 5.40
C ILE A 78 -5.34 -4.27 6.25
N PRO A 79 -5.66 -3.30 7.12
CA PRO A 79 -4.67 -2.72 8.02
C PRO A 79 -4.17 -3.77 9.01
N PRO A 80 -2.92 -3.67 9.49
CA PRO A 80 -2.47 -4.46 10.63
C PRO A 80 -3.39 -4.19 11.84
N GLY A 81 -3.71 -5.25 12.57
CA GLY A 81 -4.37 -5.19 13.88
C GLY A 81 -3.33 -5.01 14.96
#